data_AF-T1BMZ5-F1
#
_entry.id   AF-T1BMZ5-F1
#
_cell.length_a   1.000
_cell.length_b   1.000
_cell.length_c   1.000
_cell.angle_alpha   90.00
_cell.angle_beta   90.00
_cell.angle_gamma   90.00
#
_symmetry.space_group_name_H-M   'P 1'
#
loop_
_entity.id
_entity.type
_entity.pdbx_description
1 polymer ?
#
loop_
_entity_poly.entity_id
_entity_poly.type
_entity_poly.pdbx_seq_one_letter_code
_entity_poly.pdbx_strand_id
1 'polypeptide(L)'
;MISIAKIKNSGAALAYYSERDDYYREGGGAPAAYYGKCAESLGLKGAMESRRDAQRFADILSGKATGKEARHTPGWDVTFSAPKSVSVAALVNGDQRLITAHDFAVKAALEHIEKTGIVTRQRGAGGGYEWRHGDGMTAATFRHSTSREQDPQLHTHSIIANATRDPRTGELRAIDSRELYRAQREAGAIYTSELAAAARQLGYEIDWRINEEGHPQLELADVPGGVRDHFSSRSQQVEGALAARGLDRESASPDAKQAAALSTRATKGEIDHAVLAARWRDDARTLGYDPDRAAPAPAWPDPEARRVAASAAVKQASEHLGERDARFSARSLEHESRLFAQGRADGSEIRAAIADLTARGELEERAVQVRAAGGRREIGVGFTTHAGIEDRTE
;
A
#
# COMPACT_ATOMS: atom_id res chain seq x y z
N MET A 1 4.91 -0.25 3.66
CA MET A 1 3.87 -0.15 4.71
C MET A 1 2.66 0.58 4.14
N ILE A 2 1.44 0.18 4.53
CA ILE A 2 0.20 0.89 4.19
C ILE A 2 -0.54 1.26 5.47
N SER A 3 -0.99 2.51 5.59
CA SER A 3 -1.85 2.95 6.71
C SER A 3 -3.10 3.64 6.18
N ILE A 4 -4.20 3.57 6.93
CA ILE A 4 -5.48 4.21 6.57
C ILE A 4 -5.96 5.08 7.72
N ALA A 5 -6.03 6.40 7.48
CA ALA A 5 -6.51 7.36 8.46
C ALA A 5 -7.79 8.06 7.96
N LYS A 6 -8.79 8.20 8.84
CA LYS A 6 -9.98 9.00 8.54
C LYS A 6 -9.61 10.48 8.45
N ILE A 7 -10.06 11.15 7.40
CA ILE A 7 -9.84 12.59 7.20
C ILE A 7 -10.83 13.39 8.04
N LYS A 8 -10.31 14.35 8.82
CA LYS A 8 -11.11 15.17 9.74
C LYS A 8 -11.72 16.40 9.09
N ASN A 9 -11.09 16.96 8.05
CA ASN A 9 -11.57 18.15 7.35
C ASN A 9 -11.34 18.05 5.84
N SER A 10 -12.17 18.73 5.05
CA SER A 10 -12.10 18.75 3.59
C SER A 10 -10.92 19.55 3.03
N GLY A 11 -10.26 20.35 3.87
CA GLY A 11 -9.05 21.10 3.53
C GLY A 11 -7.81 20.22 3.32
N ALA A 12 -7.88 18.93 3.66
CA ALA A 12 -6.76 18.00 3.53
C ALA A 12 -6.15 17.97 2.12
N ALA A 13 -6.97 17.97 1.06
CA ALA A 13 -6.45 18.00 -0.31
C ALA A 13 -5.68 19.28 -0.64
N LEU A 14 -6.14 20.43 -0.15
CA LEU A 14 -5.44 21.71 -0.34
C LEU A 14 -4.17 21.78 0.51
N ALA A 15 -4.19 21.21 1.72
CA ALA A 15 -3.01 21.10 2.57
C ALA A 15 -1.95 20.21 1.91
N TYR A 16 -2.29 18.98 1.51
CA TYR A 16 -1.36 18.08 0.82
C TYR A 16 -0.89 18.64 -0.52
N TYR A 17 -1.78 19.28 -1.28
CA TYR A 17 -1.38 19.98 -2.50
C TYR A 17 -0.39 21.12 -2.20
N SER A 18 -0.56 21.85 -1.10
CA SER A 18 0.34 22.97 -0.74
C SER A 18 1.66 22.49 -0.12
N GLU A 19 1.65 21.33 0.53
CA GLU A 19 2.84 20.64 1.07
C GLU A 19 3.65 19.90 -0.01
N ARG A 20 3.33 20.09 -1.29
CA ARG A 20 4.08 19.50 -2.41
C ARG A 20 5.58 19.82 -2.28
N ASP A 21 6.40 18.77 -2.22
CA ASP A 21 7.85 18.95 -2.20
C ASP A 21 8.31 19.49 -3.56
N ASP A 22 8.97 20.65 -3.58
CA ASP A 22 9.49 21.28 -4.81
C ASP A 22 10.49 20.38 -5.58
N TYR A 23 11.06 19.38 -4.89
CA TYR A 23 11.95 18.35 -5.42
C TYR A 23 11.44 17.68 -6.72
N TYR A 24 10.13 17.45 -6.82
CA TYR A 24 9.57 16.73 -7.97
C TYR A 24 9.25 17.63 -9.16
N ARG A 25 9.48 18.95 -9.09
CA ARG A 25 9.22 19.86 -10.22
C ARG A 25 10.21 19.67 -11.37
N GLU A 26 11.42 19.19 -11.09
CA GLU A 26 12.49 19.04 -12.10
C GLU A 26 12.55 17.63 -12.71
N GLY A 27 11.99 16.62 -12.03
CA GLY A 27 12.10 15.19 -12.40
C GLY A 27 11.03 14.63 -13.36
N GLY A 28 10.15 15.47 -13.92
CA GLY A 28 9.20 15.07 -14.98
C GLY A 28 7.98 14.24 -14.57
N GLY A 29 7.87 13.78 -13.32
CA GLY A 29 6.68 13.08 -12.80
C GLY A 29 5.74 14.02 -12.03
N ALA A 30 4.43 13.90 -12.23
CA ALA A 30 3.46 14.71 -11.49
C ALA A 30 3.38 14.27 -10.01
N PRO A 31 3.80 15.09 -9.04
CA PRO A 31 3.75 14.72 -7.62
C PRO A 31 2.32 14.63 -7.07
N ALA A 32 1.34 15.15 -7.82
CA ALA A 32 -0.07 15.08 -7.50
C ALA A 32 -0.90 14.68 -8.73
N ALA A 33 -1.78 13.69 -8.60
CA ALA A 33 -2.62 13.21 -9.70
C ALA A 33 -3.97 12.69 -9.20
N TYR A 34 -4.99 12.77 -10.06
CA TYR A 34 -6.27 12.10 -9.83
C TYR A 34 -6.18 10.61 -10.11
N TYR A 35 -6.98 9.81 -9.40
CA TYR A 35 -6.98 8.37 -9.56
C TYR A 35 -8.37 7.74 -9.41
N GLY A 36 -8.63 6.69 -10.18
CA GLY A 36 -9.84 5.87 -10.11
C GLY A 36 -10.91 6.22 -11.14
N LYS A 37 -11.70 5.23 -11.52
CA LYS A 37 -12.71 5.32 -12.58
C LYS A 37 -13.84 6.30 -12.24
N CYS A 38 -14.19 6.43 -10.96
CA CYS A 38 -15.20 7.39 -10.55
C CYS A 38 -14.67 8.83 -10.66
N ALA A 39 -13.42 9.09 -10.24
CA ALA A 39 -12.76 10.38 -10.48
C ALA A 39 -12.77 10.74 -11.97
N GLU A 40 -12.41 9.78 -12.83
CA GLU A 40 -12.46 9.99 -14.28
C GLU A 40 -13.85 10.34 -14.79
N SER A 41 -14.89 9.65 -14.30
CA SER A 41 -16.29 9.93 -14.66
C SER A 41 -16.78 11.32 -14.20
N LEU A 42 -16.07 11.93 -13.24
CA LEU A 42 -16.32 13.28 -12.73
C LEU A 42 -15.46 14.34 -13.44
N GLY A 43 -14.71 13.94 -14.48
CA GLY A 43 -13.80 14.84 -15.21
C GLY A 43 -12.50 15.15 -14.47
N LEU A 44 -12.16 14.35 -13.45
CA LEU A 44 -10.92 14.46 -12.69
C LEU A 44 -9.92 13.44 -13.24
N LYS A 45 -9.09 13.87 -14.20
CA LYS A 45 -8.15 13.00 -14.93
C LYS A 45 -6.74 13.57 -14.93
N GLY A 46 -5.76 12.69 -14.83
CA GLY A 46 -4.34 13.03 -14.99
C GLY A 46 -3.74 13.82 -13.83
N ALA A 47 -2.69 14.58 -14.13
CA ALA A 47 -1.93 15.35 -13.17
C ALA A 47 -2.73 16.54 -12.60
N MET A 48 -2.47 16.88 -11.34
CA MET A 48 -2.94 18.11 -10.71
C MET A 48 -1.89 19.22 -10.88
N GLU A 49 -2.05 20.02 -11.94
CA GLU A 49 -1.08 21.05 -12.33
C GLU A 49 -1.33 22.40 -11.66
N SER A 50 -2.56 22.65 -11.20
CA SER A 50 -2.95 23.94 -10.63
C SER A 50 -3.72 23.82 -9.31
N ARG A 51 -3.71 24.91 -8.52
CA ARG A 51 -4.51 24.99 -7.28
C ARG A 51 -6.00 24.82 -7.57
N ARG A 52 -6.45 25.17 -8.76
CA ARG A 52 -7.82 24.95 -9.23
C ARG A 52 -8.13 23.45 -9.37
N ASP A 53 -7.17 22.64 -9.80
CA ASP A 53 -7.34 21.18 -9.88
C ASP A 53 -7.48 20.57 -8.48
N ALA A 54 -6.61 20.97 -7.54
CA ALA A 54 -6.79 20.58 -6.14
C ALA A 54 -8.14 21.04 -5.57
N GLN A 55 -8.59 22.25 -5.90
CA GLN A 55 -9.89 22.75 -5.44
C GLN A 55 -11.05 21.88 -5.96
N ARG A 56 -10.99 21.40 -7.21
CA ARG A 56 -12.01 20.47 -7.74
C ARG A 56 -12.11 19.20 -6.92
N PHE A 57 -10.97 18.65 -6.49
CA PHE A 57 -10.96 17.48 -5.61
C PHE A 57 -11.46 17.81 -4.18
N ALA A 58 -11.05 18.96 -3.64
CA ALA A 58 -11.50 19.43 -2.33
C ALA A 58 -13.03 19.65 -2.27
N ASP A 59 -13.65 20.07 -3.37
CA ASP A 59 -15.10 20.20 -3.50
C ASP A 59 -15.83 18.84 -3.45
N ILE A 60 -15.18 17.75 -3.90
CA ILE A 60 -15.69 16.39 -3.68
C ILE A 60 -15.57 16.02 -2.19
N LEU A 61 -14.40 16.25 -1.59
CA LEU A 61 -14.14 15.93 -0.18
C LEU A 61 -15.01 16.72 0.81
N SER A 62 -15.48 17.91 0.45
CA SER A 62 -16.41 18.67 1.30
C SER A 62 -17.84 18.15 1.21
N GLY A 63 -18.16 17.28 0.25
CA GLY A 63 -19.51 16.84 -0.04
C GLY A 63 -20.33 17.88 -0.81
N LYS A 64 -19.73 19.01 -1.21
CA LYS A 64 -20.37 20.07 -2.02
C LYS A 64 -20.92 19.53 -3.33
N ALA A 65 -20.15 18.67 -4.00
CA ALA A 65 -20.60 18.00 -5.23
C ALA A 65 -21.80 17.06 -5.04
N THR A 66 -22.15 16.72 -3.79
CA THR A 66 -23.32 15.89 -3.45
C THR A 66 -24.41 16.66 -2.70
N GLY A 67 -24.22 17.96 -2.44
CA GLY A 67 -25.13 18.80 -1.65
C GLY A 67 -25.25 18.40 -0.17
N LYS A 68 -24.26 17.68 0.40
CA LYS A 68 -24.33 17.06 1.74
C LYS A 68 -23.29 17.60 2.74
N GLU A 69 -22.83 18.83 2.57
CA GLU A 69 -21.70 19.43 3.29
C GLU A 69 -21.78 19.29 4.82
N ALA A 70 -22.94 19.54 5.43
CA ALA A 70 -23.08 19.61 6.88
C ALA A 70 -22.85 18.29 7.65
N ARG A 71 -22.87 17.12 6.98
CA ARG A 71 -22.74 15.80 7.62
C ARG A 71 -21.82 14.84 6.86
N HIS A 72 -21.07 15.35 5.88
CA HIS A 72 -20.23 14.52 5.04
C HIS A 72 -18.91 14.18 5.74
N THR A 73 -18.60 12.88 5.86
CA THR A 73 -17.23 12.45 6.16
C THR A 73 -16.42 12.61 4.88
N PRO A 74 -15.31 13.38 4.86
CA PRO A 74 -14.58 13.68 3.63
C PRO A 74 -14.04 12.45 2.89
N GLY A 75 -13.44 11.53 3.63
CA GLY A 75 -12.73 10.40 3.05
C GLY A 75 -11.70 9.80 3.98
N TRP A 76 -10.77 9.05 3.38
CA TRP A 76 -9.68 8.37 4.05
C TRP A 76 -8.37 8.63 3.32
N ASP A 77 -7.33 8.86 4.09
CA ASP A 77 -5.96 8.93 3.62
C ASP A 77 -5.35 7.53 3.68
N VAL A 78 -5.07 6.96 2.52
CA VAL A 78 -4.34 5.70 2.38
C VAL A 78 -2.90 6.03 2.05
N THR A 79 -2.03 5.96 3.05
CA THR A 79 -0.63 6.33 2.91
C THR A 79 0.22 5.09 2.64
N PHE A 80 0.95 5.09 1.51
CA PHE A 80 1.93 4.09 1.15
C PHE A 80 3.34 4.60 1.46
N SER A 81 4.03 3.96 2.39
CA SER A 81 5.40 4.32 2.75
C SER A 81 6.37 3.25 2.25
N ALA A 82 7.38 3.69 1.50
CA ALA A 82 8.49 2.84 1.10
C ALA A 82 9.35 2.46 2.33
N PRO A 83 10.00 1.29 2.31
CA PRO A 83 11.00 0.94 3.31
C PRO A 83 12.14 1.98 3.35
N LYS A 84 12.86 2.00 4.47
CA LYS A 84 13.87 3.04 4.69
C LYS A 84 15.01 2.91 3.70
N SER A 85 15.51 1.69 3.44
CA SER A 85 16.53 1.46 2.42
C SER A 85 16.13 1.94 1.03
N VAL A 86 14.88 1.70 0.62
CA VAL A 86 14.33 2.21 -0.66
C VAL A 86 14.30 3.73 -0.67
N SER A 87 13.89 4.37 0.43
CA SER A 87 13.89 5.83 0.54
C SER A 87 15.29 6.41 0.46
N VAL A 88 16.29 5.77 1.10
CA VAL A 88 17.70 6.18 1.03
C VAL A 88 18.24 6.03 -0.39
N ALA A 89 18.06 4.87 -1.02
CA ALA A 89 18.51 4.64 -2.39
C ALA A 89 17.84 5.58 -3.42
N ALA A 90 16.55 5.88 -3.24
CA ALA A 90 15.84 6.79 -4.13
C ALA A 90 16.25 8.26 -3.93
N LEU A 91 16.37 8.73 -2.68
CA LEU A 91 16.45 10.15 -2.36
C LEU A 91 17.87 10.64 -1.99
N VAL A 92 18.68 9.79 -1.37
CA VAL A 92 20.06 10.11 -0.96
C VAL A 92 21.04 9.75 -2.07
N ASN A 93 20.91 8.55 -2.64
CA ASN A 93 21.67 8.13 -3.82
C ASN A 93 21.10 8.70 -5.13
N GLY A 94 19.85 9.18 -5.12
CA GLY A 94 19.23 9.84 -6.27
C GLY A 94 18.73 8.89 -7.37
N ASP A 95 18.52 7.59 -7.09
CA ASP A 95 17.99 6.65 -8.08
C ASP A 95 16.48 6.86 -8.32
N GLN A 96 16.15 7.69 -9.31
CA GLN A 96 14.77 8.00 -9.71
C GLN A 96 13.98 6.76 -10.16
N ARG A 97 14.65 5.68 -10.59
CA ARG A 97 13.97 4.46 -11.04
C ARG A 97 13.20 3.80 -9.89
N LEU A 98 13.70 3.92 -8.66
CA LEU A 98 13.00 3.45 -7.46
C LEU A 98 11.77 4.28 -7.11
N ILE A 99 11.75 5.57 -7.50
CA ILE A 99 10.56 6.42 -7.35
C ILE A 99 9.48 5.97 -8.33
N THR A 100 9.85 5.69 -9.59
CA THR A 100 8.93 5.08 -10.57
C THR A 100 8.42 3.72 -10.12
N ALA A 101 9.28 2.89 -9.53
CA ALA A 101 8.89 1.59 -8.96
C ALA A 101 7.89 1.76 -7.81
N HIS A 102 8.09 2.76 -6.93
CA HIS A 102 7.13 3.11 -5.88
C HIS A 102 5.78 3.52 -6.46
N ASP A 103 5.76 4.43 -7.45
CA ASP A 103 4.52 4.89 -8.09
C ASP A 103 3.75 3.73 -8.74
N PHE A 104 4.46 2.82 -9.42
CA PHE A 104 3.88 1.61 -9.99
C PHE A 104 3.25 0.70 -8.92
N ALA A 105 3.95 0.48 -7.81
CA ALA A 105 3.45 -0.33 -6.70
C ALA A 105 2.22 0.31 -6.03
N VAL A 106 2.20 1.63 -5.86
CA VAL A 106 1.03 2.38 -5.35
C VAL A 106 -0.15 2.19 -6.29
N LYS A 107 0.07 2.34 -7.61
CA LYS A 107 -0.95 2.17 -8.65
C LYS A 107 -1.60 0.78 -8.57
N ALA A 108 -0.79 -0.28 -8.53
CA ALA A 108 -1.29 -1.67 -8.44
C ALA A 108 -2.11 -1.91 -7.17
N ALA A 109 -1.67 -1.37 -6.03
CA ALA A 109 -2.42 -1.47 -4.77
C ALA A 109 -3.75 -0.70 -4.80
N LEU A 110 -3.78 0.49 -5.42
CA LEU A 110 -4.99 1.28 -5.61
C LEU A 110 -5.98 0.63 -6.56
N GLU A 111 -5.52 -0.05 -7.62
CA GLU A 111 -6.39 -0.85 -8.51
C GLU A 111 -7.07 -1.98 -7.75
N HIS A 112 -6.33 -2.64 -6.85
CA HIS A 112 -6.91 -3.65 -5.97
C HIS A 112 -7.95 -3.04 -5.03
N ILE A 113 -7.63 -1.91 -4.36
CA ILE A 113 -8.58 -1.21 -3.48
C ILE A 113 -9.84 -0.80 -4.25
N GLU A 114 -9.71 -0.26 -5.47
CA GLU A 114 -10.85 0.09 -6.30
C GLU A 114 -11.76 -1.12 -6.56
N LYS A 115 -11.16 -2.27 -6.89
CA LYS A 115 -11.88 -3.51 -7.18
C LYS A 115 -12.57 -4.10 -5.95
N THR A 116 -11.94 -4.08 -4.78
CA THR A 116 -12.39 -4.87 -3.62
C THR A 116 -12.94 -4.02 -2.47
N GLY A 117 -12.41 -2.82 -2.27
CA GLY A 117 -12.70 -1.96 -1.11
C GLY A 117 -13.75 -0.87 -1.36
N ILE A 118 -14.08 -0.56 -2.62
CA ILE A 118 -15.05 0.48 -2.95
C ILE A 118 -16.47 -0.10 -3.03
N VAL A 119 -17.13 -0.08 -1.88
CA VAL A 119 -18.49 -0.61 -1.69
C VAL A 119 -19.37 0.49 -1.14
N THR A 120 -20.63 0.52 -1.55
CA THR A 120 -21.68 1.39 -0.99
C THR A 120 -22.66 0.58 -0.16
N ARG A 121 -23.22 1.20 0.88
CA ARG A 121 -24.32 0.62 1.69
C ARG A 121 -25.60 1.40 1.46
N GLN A 122 -26.64 0.73 0.99
CA GLN A 122 -27.90 1.35 0.59
C GLN A 122 -29.10 0.62 1.19
N ARG A 123 -30.27 1.26 1.25
CA ARG A 123 -31.52 0.56 1.56
C ARG A 123 -32.04 -0.12 0.29
N GLY A 124 -32.27 -1.43 0.38
CA GLY A 124 -32.90 -2.23 -0.66
C GLY A 124 -34.42 -2.00 -0.71
N ALA A 125 -35.06 -2.54 -1.74
CA ALA A 125 -36.51 -2.42 -1.94
C ALA A 125 -37.33 -3.03 -0.79
N GLY A 126 -36.80 -4.07 -0.13
CA GLY A 126 -37.40 -4.70 1.05
C GLY A 126 -37.07 -4.02 2.39
N GLY A 127 -36.51 -2.80 2.39
CA GLY A 127 -36.21 -2.03 3.60
C GLY A 127 -34.90 -2.39 4.33
N GLY A 128 -34.31 -3.55 4.04
CA GLY A 128 -33.00 -3.97 4.57
C GLY A 128 -31.82 -3.24 3.93
N TYR A 129 -30.62 -3.35 4.53
CA TYR A 129 -29.40 -2.83 3.92
C TYR A 129 -28.81 -3.79 2.89
N GLU A 130 -28.36 -3.24 1.77
CA GLU A 130 -27.66 -3.91 0.70
C GLU A 130 -26.29 -3.28 0.48
N TRP A 131 -25.30 -4.13 0.24
CA TRP A 131 -23.94 -3.74 -0.08
C TRP A 131 -23.67 -4.04 -1.54
N ARG A 132 -23.14 -3.05 -2.25
CA ARG A 132 -22.89 -3.15 -3.68
C ARG A 132 -21.58 -2.45 -3.99
N HIS A 133 -20.79 -3.03 -4.89
CA HIS A 133 -19.62 -2.35 -5.42
C HIS A 133 -20.06 -1.04 -6.11
N GLY A 134 -19.31 0.02 -5.83
CA GLY A 134 -19.44 1.26 -6.57
C GLY A 134 -18.80 1.13 -7.95
N ASP A 135 -19.18 2.02 -8.85
CA ASP A 135 -18.53 2.17 -10.16
C ASP A 135 -17.32 3.10 -10.02
N GLY A 136 -16.24 2.52 -9.50
CA GLY A 136 -14.93 3.16 -9.41
C GLY A 136 -14.65 3.95 -8.14
N MET A 137 -13.37 4.23 -7.94
CA MET A 137 -12.83 5.01 -6.85
C MET A 137 -12.75 6.50 -7.25
N THR A 138 -12.96 7.39 -6.29
CA THR A 138 -12.65 8.81 -6.45
C THR A 138 -11.47 9.14 -5.55
N ALA A 139 -10.26 9.25 -6.11
CA ALA A 139 -9.06 9.48 -5.33
C ALA A 139 -8.12 10.52 -5.95
N ALA A 140 -7.19 10.99 -5.14
CA ALA A 140 -6.03 11.76 -5.56
C ALA A 140 -4.79 11.31 -4.79
N THR A 141 -3.66 11.19 -5.48
CA THR A 141 -2.38 10.77 -4.91
C THR A 141 -1.45 11.97 -4.78
N PHE A 142 -0.71 12.06 -3.68
CA PHE A 142 0.28 13.10 -3.40
C PHE A 142 1.56 12.45 -2.90
N ARG A 143 2.64 12.51 -3.68
CA ARG A 143 3.93 11.93 -3.34
C ARG A 143 4.81 12.95 -2.63
N HIS A 144 5.42 12.52 -1.53
CA HIS A 144 6.35 13.28 -0.71
C HIS A 144 7.67 12.50 -0.51
N SER A 145 8.75 13.22 -0.18
CA SER A 145 10.10 12.67 0.01
C SER A 145 10.64 12.86 1.44
N THR A 146 9.97 13.65 2.28
CA THR A 146 10.47 14.02 3.62
C THR A 146 9.61 13.48 4.76
N SER A 147 10.24 12.98 5.82
CA SER A 147 9.54 12.70 7.08
C SER A 147 9.25 14.02 7.84
N ARG A 148 8.50 13.94 8.93
CA ARG A 148 8.29 15.11 9.82
C ARG A 148 9.59 15.60 10.47
N GLU A 149 10.49 14.67 10.75
CA GLU A 149 11.83 14.93 11.28
C GLU A 149 12.83 15.25 10.15
N GLN A 150 12.34 15.45 8.93
CA GLN A 150 13.13 15.79 7.74
C GLN A 150 14.12 14.69 7.33
N ASP A 151 13.88 13.45 7.72
CA ASP A 151 14.59 12.27 7.20
C ASP A 151 14.11 11.93 5.78
N PRO A 152 14.93 11.26 4.95
CA PRO A 152 14.48 10.75 3.65
C PRO A 152 13.39 9.70 3.85
N GLN A 153 12.20 9.98 3.33
CA GLN A 153 11.03 9.11 3.45
C GLN A 153 10.16 9.22 2.20
N LEU A 154 10.33 8.29 1.26
CA LEU A 154 9.48 8.20 0.09
C LEU A 154 8.11 7.64 0.51
N HIS A 155 7.05 8.41 0.29
CA HIS A 155 5.69 7.98 0.57
C HIS A 155 4.67 8.70 -0.30
N THR A 156 3.52 8.07 -0.49
CA THR A 156 2.39 8.63 -1.23
C THR A 156 1.13 8.62 -0.39
N HIS A 157 0.54 9.80 -0.18
CA HIS A 157 -0.79 9.97 0.37
C HIS A 157 -1.83 9.76 -0.73
N SER A 158 -2.59 8.68 -0.66
CA SER A 158 -3.70 8.41 -1.58
C SER A 158 -5.01 8.75 -0.90
N ILE A 159 -5.50 9.95 -1.15
CA ILE A 159 -6.73 10.45 -0.57
C ILE A 159 -7.91 9.86 -1.33
N ILE A 160 -8.65 8.96 -0.69
CA ILE A 160 -9.87 8.36 -1.23
C ILE A 160 -11.06 9.13 -0.68
N ALA A 161 -11.77 9.83 -1.56
CA ALA A 161 -12.98 10.55 -1.20
C ALA A 161 -14.09 9.57 -0.81
N ASN A 162 -14.96 10.00 0.11
CA ASN A 162 -16.15 9.25 0.50
C ASN A 162 -17.27 9.38 -0.56
N ALA A 163 -16.91 9.10 -1.81
CA ALA A 163 -17.76 9.28 -2.97
C ALA A 163 -17.40 8.24 -4.05
N THR A 164 -18.37 7.42 -4.41
CA THR A 164 -18.32 6.52 -5.57
C THR A 164 -19.66 6.57 -6.29
N ARG A 165 -19.66 6.23 -7.58
CA ARG A 165 -20.88 6.24 -8.40
C ARG A 165 -21.66 4.96 -8.17
N ASP A 166 -22.97 5.06 -8.02
CA ASP A 166 -23.85 3.90 -8.07
C ASP A 166 -23.95 3.40 -9.53
N PRO A 167 -23.56 2.16 -9.86
CA PRO A 167 -23.61 1.66 -11.23
C PRO A 167 -25.02 1.59 -11.82
N ARG A 168 -26.09 1.60 -10.99
CA ARG A 168 -27.48 1.53 -11.46
C ARG A 168 -28.12 2.89 -11.66
N THR A 169 -27.91 3.81 -10.72
CA THR A 169 -28.57 5.13 -10.74
C THR A 169 -27.66 6.23 -11.28
N GLY A 170 -26.35 6.00 -11.33
CA GLY A 170 -25.36 7.02 -11.65
C GLY A 170 -25.15 8.06 -10.54
N GLU A 171 -25.88 7.98 -9.43
CA GLU A 171 -25.76 8.93 -8.32
C GLU A 171 -24.47 8.69 -7.51
N LEU A 172 -23.90 9.76 -6.95
CA LEU A 172 -22.82 9.64 -5.99
C LEU A 172 -23.31 9.13 -4.63
N ARG A 173 -22.59 8.17 -4.09
CA ARG A 173 -22.86 7.49 -2.83
C ARG A 173 -21.63 7.48 -1.95
N ALA A 174 -21.86 7.49 -0.63
CA ALA A 174 -20.80 7.27 0.35
C ALA A 174 -20.32 5.82 0.31
N ILE A 175 -19.02 5.63 0.53
CA ILE A 175 -18.43 4.29 0.64
C ILE A 175 -18.63 3.74 2.05
N ASP A 176 -18.74 2.42 2.16
CA ASP A 176 -18.65 1.70 3.43
C ASP A 176 -17.18 1.45 3.76
N SER A 177 -16.62 2.31 4.61
CA SER A 177 -15.21 2.28 4.96
C SER A 177 -14.74 0.97 5.57
N ARG A 178 -15.64 0.15 6.12
CA ARG A 178 -15.28 -1.17 6.65
C ARG A 178 -14.74 -2.08 5.55
N GLU A 179 -15.22 -1.94 4.32
CA GLU A 179 -14.69 -2.70 3.19
C GLU A 179 -13.33 -2.14 2.73
N LEU A 180 -13.14 -0.82 2.78
CA LEU A 180 -11.83 -0.19 2.53
C LEU A 180 -10.76 -0.68 3.53
N TYR A 181 -11.05 -0.68 4.84
CA TYR A 181 -10.13 -1.21 5.86
C TYR A 181 -9.85 -2.71 5.67
N ARG A 182 -10.80 -3.50 5.17
CA ARG A 182 -10.58 -4.93 4.87
C ARG A 182 -9.70 -5.16 3.64
N ALA A 183 -9.68 -4.23 2.69
CA ALA A 183 -8.78 -4.29 1.54
C ALA A 183 -7.33 -3.91 1.90
N GLN A 184 -7.10 -3.26 3.04
CA GLN A 184 -5.80 -2.73 3.45
C GLN A 184 -4.68 -3.78 3.45
N ARG A 185 -4.91 -4.94 4.08
CA ARG A 185 -3.88 -5.98 4.23
C ARG A 185 -3.40 -6.50 2.86
N GLU A 186 -4.34 -6.76 1.95
CA GLU A 186 -4.01 -7.24 0.61
C GLU A 186 -3.38 -6.16 -0.26
N ALA A 187 -3.89 -4.93 -0.20
CA ALA A 187 -3.27 -3.80 -0.87
C ALA A 187 -1.82 -3.58 -0.40
N GLY A 188 -1.55 -3.77 0.90
CA GLY A 188 -0.20 -3.72 1.46
C GLY A 188 0.73 -4.81 0.95
N ALA A 189 0.24 -6.05 0.86
CA ALA A 189 1.01 -7.16 0.28
C ALA A 189 1.27 -6.96 -1.22
N ILE A 190 0.29 -6.47 -1.97
CA ILE A 190 0.46 -6.11 -3.39
C ILE A 190 1.52 -5.03 -3.51
N TYR A 191 1.37 -3.90 -2.83
CA TYR A 191 2.36 -2.82 -2.84
C TYR A 191 3.78 -3.33 -2.57
N THR A 192 3.94 -4.15 -1.51
CA THR A 192 5.26 -4.67 -1.11
C THR A 192 5.83 -5.62 -2.15
N SER A 193 5.00 -6.52 -2.70
CA SER A 193 5.38 -7.47 -3.75
C SER A 193 5.79 -6.78 -5.05
N GLU A 194 5.00 -5.81 -5.51
CA GLU A 194 5.27 -5.08 -6.76
C GLU A 194 6.53 -4.21 -6.62
N LEU A 195 6.70 -3.54 -5.48
CA LEU A 195 7.93 -2.77 -5.20
C LEU A 195 9.16 -3.67 -5.16
N ALA A 196 9.05 -4.86 -4.54
CA ALA A 196 10.12 -5.84 -4.49
C ALA A 196 10.53 -6.33 -5.88
N ALA A 197 9.55 -6.72 -6.69
CA ALA A 197 9.79 -7.19 -8.05
C ALA A 197 10.44 -6.11 -8.93
N ALA A 198 9.94 -4.87 -8.84
CA ALA A 198 10.51 -3.75 -9.57
C ALA A 198 11.95 -3.43 -9.11
N ALA A 199 12.21 -3.40 -7.79
CA ALA A 199 13.56 -3.18 -7.27
C ALA A 199 14.55 -4.27 -7.72
N ARG A 200 14.12 -5.54 -7.75
CA ARG A 200 14.93 -6.66 -8.30
C ARG A 200 15.25 -6.46 -9.78
N GLN A 201 14.27 -6.04 -10.59
CA GLN A 201 14.49 -5.74 -12.02
C GLN A 201 15.52 -4.61 -12.23
N LEU A 202 15.61 -3.68 -11.27
CA LEU A 202 16.62 -2.62 -11.27
C LEU A 202 18.02 -3.10 -10.80
N GLY A 203 18.15 -4.38 -10.42
CA GLY A 203 19.41 -5.01 -10.00
C GLY A 203 19.68 -4.94 -8.51
N TYR A 204 18.72 -4.51 -7.69
CA TYR A 204 18.88 -4.52 -6.24
C TYR A 204 18.65 -5.91 -5.66
N GLU A 205 19.53 -6.29 -4.73
CA GLU A 205 19.28 -7.43 -3.87
C GLU A 205 18.34 -7.06 -2.73
N ILE A 206 17.32 -7.92 -2.53
CA ILE A 206 16.33 -7.74 -1.48
C ILE A 206 16.69 -8.61 -0.28
N ASP A 207 16.77 -7.94 0.85
CA ASP A 207 16.99 -8.51 2.16
C ASP A 207 15.67 -8.49 2.94
N TRP A 208 15.03 -9.65 3.02
CA TRP A 208 13.76 -9.81 3.72
C TRP A 208 14.03 -9.91 5.22
N ARG A 209 13.53 -8.92 5.96
CA ARG A 209 13.57 -8.88 7.41
C ARG A 209 12.20 -9.29 7.95
N ILE A 210 12.17 -9.83 9.16
CA ILE A 210 10.92 -9.96 9.91
C ILE A 210 10.82 -8.72 10.79
N ASN A 211 9.72 -7.98 10.67
CA ASN A 211 9.47 -6.85 11.57
C ASN A 211 9.00 -7.37 12.95
N GLU A 212 8.89 -6.46 13.90
CA GLU A 212 8.43 -6.75 15.28
C GLU A 212 7.03 -7.40 15.35
N GLU A 213 6.22 -7.25 14.29
CA GLU A 213 4.87 -7.85 14.19
C GLU A 213 4.90 -9.27 13.59
N GLY A 214 6.10 -9.83 13.35
CA GLY A 214 6.27 -11.13 12.73
C GLY A 214 6.01 -11.15 11.22
N HIS A 215 5.93 -9.98 10.59
CA HIS A 215 5.63 -9.84 9.16
C HIS A 215 6.89 -9.56 8.33
N PRO A 216 7.00 -10.15 7.12
CA PRO A 216 8.11 -9.89 6.23
C PRO A 216 8.11 -8.43 5.77
N GLN A 217 9.25 -7.78 5.91
CA GLN A 217 9.53 -6.42 5.52
C GLN A 217 10.69 -6.41 4.51
N LEU A 218 10.45 -5.75 3.38
CA LEU A 218 11.44 -5.53 2.35
C LEU A 218 12.47 -4.50 2.80
N GLU A 219 13.76 -4.81 2.64
CA GLU A 219 14.85 -3.84 2.63
C GLU A 219 15.82 -4.15 1.47
N LEU A 220 16.56 -3.16 0.99
CA LEU A 220 17.63 -3.34 0.01
C LEU A 220 18.91 -3.72 0.76
N ALA A 221 19.56 -4.82 0.38
CA ALA A 221 20.80 -5.30 0.99
C ALA A 221 21.94 -4.26 0.88
N ASP A 222 21.87 -3.43 -0.15
CA ASP A 222 22.83 -2.37 -0.47
C ASP A 222 22.86 -1.22 0.55
N VAL A 223 21.82 -1.07 1.38
CA VAL A 223 21.75 0.01 2.38
C VAL A 223 21.97 -0.58 3.78
N PRO A 224 23.12 -0.32 4.42
CA PRO A 224 23.46 -0.89 5.73
C PRO A 224 22.45 -0.52 6.83
N GLY A 225 22.32 -1.41 7.83
CA GLY A 225 21.47 -1.20 9.01
C GLY A 225 21.71 0.15 9.70
N GLY A 226 22.97 0.48 10.00
CA GLY A 226 23.31 1.75 10.67
C GLY A 226 22.88 3.01 9.90
N VAL A 227 22.87 2.96 8.56
CA VAL A 227 22.37 4.06 7.72
C VAL A 227 20.85 4.15 7.80
N ARG A 228 20.17 3.00 7.77
CA ARG A 228 18.70 2.94 7.92
C ARG A 228 18.27 3.46 9.30
N ASP A 229 18.99 3.07 10.35
CA ASP A 229 18.70 3.47 11.72
C ASP A 229 18.88 4.98 11.89
N HIS A 230 19.99 5.55 11.41
CA HIS A 230 20.26 7.00 11.45
C HIS A 230 19.12 7.81 10.81
N PHE A 231 18.63 7.40 9.63
CA PHE A 231 17.53 8.07 8.94
C PHE A 231 16.13 7.64 9.42
N SER A 232 16.03 6.99 10.58
CA SER A 232 14.78 6.57 11.21
C SER A 232 14.51 7.28 12.53
N SER A 233 14.95 8.53 12.66
CA SER A 233 14.79 9.40 13.85
C SER A 233 13.38 9.36 14.42
N ARG A 234 12.37 9.36 13.53
CA ARG A 234 10.96 9.30 13.93
C ARG A 234 10.59 8.02 14.70
N SER A 235 11.07 6.86 14.25
CA SER A 235 10.78 5.58 14.91
C SER A 235 11.43 5.54 16.29
N GLN A 236 12.68 6.00 16.38
CA GLN A 236 13.42 6.08 17.65
C GLN A 236 12.71 6.98 18.68
N GLN A 237 12.13 8.10 18.24
CA GLN A 237 11.33 8.96 19.14
C GLN A 237 10.07 8.26 19.67
N VAL A 238 9.36 7.52 18.81
CA VAL A 238 8.17 6.75 19.25
C VAL A 238 8.58 5.68 20.25
N GLU A 239 9.64 4.95 19.97
CA GLU A 239 10.18 3.91 20.86
C GLU A 239 10.63 4.50 22.20
N GLY A 240 11.38 5.61 22.18
CA GLY A 240 11.77 6.32 23.40
C GLY A 240 10.58 6.80 24.23
N ALA A 241 9.50 7.27 23.58
CA ALA A 241 8.28 7.70 24.29
C ALA A 241 7.46 6.54 24.85
N LEU A 242 7.47 5.37 24.19
CA LEU A 242 6.88 4.14 24.74
C LEU A 242 7.72 3.64 25.93
N ALA A 243 9.03 3.59 25.79
CA ALA A 243 9.96 3.18 26.83
C ALA A 243 9.87 4.07 28.08
N ALA A 244 9.72 5.39 27.90
CA ALA A 244 9.48 6.34 29.00
C ALA A 244 8.19 6.06 29.78
N ARG A 245 7.26 5.28 29.21
CA ARG A 245 6.02 4.83 29.86
C ARG A 245 6.11 3.37 30.35
N GLY A 246 7.31 2.78 30.34
CA GLY A 246 7.54 1.38 30.70
C GLY A 246 6.93 0.39 29.71
N LEU A 247 6.64 0.82 28.48
CA LEU A 247 6.11 -0.02 27.42
C LEU A 247 7.19 -0.26 26.38
N ASP A 248 7.27 -1.48 25.87
CA ASP A 248 7.98 -1.76 24.64
C ASP A 248 7.01 -1.71 23.44
N ARG A 249 7.57 -1.60 22.23
CA ARG A 249 6.77 -1.47 21.02
C ARG A 249 5.99 -2.74 20.68
N GLU A 250 6.45 -3.91 21.12
CA GLU A 250 5.81 -5.20 20.89
C GLU A 250 4.56 -5.39 21.76
N SER A 251 4.64 -5.02 23.04
CA SER A 251 3.56 -5.14 24.03
C SER A 251 2.60 -3.95 24.06
N ALA A 252 2.99 -2.80 23.51
CA ALA A 252 2.15 -1.62 23.49
C ALA A 252 0.86 -1.84 22.67
N SER A 253 -0.29 -1.42 23.22
CA SER A 253 -1.56 -1.44 22.48
C SER A 253 -1.53 -0.47 21.28
N PRO A 254 -2.35 -0.69 20.23
CA PRO A 254 -2.45 0.24 19.10
C PRO A 254 -2.72 1.69 19.53
N ASP A 255 -3.57 1.89 20.54
CA ASP A 255 -3.88 3.21 21.09
C ASP A 255 -2.66 3.84 21.80
N ALA A 256 -1.88 3.04 22.53
CA ALA A 256 -0.65 3.51 23.16
C ALA A 256 0.42 3.90 22.12
N LYS A 257 0.59 3.09 21.08
CA LYS A 257 1.47 3.40 19.93
C LYS A 257 1.02 4.69 19.23
N GLN A 258 -0.27 4.84 18.98
CA GLN A 258 -0.84 6.04 18.37
C GLN A 258 -0.64 7.28 19.27
N ALA A 259 -0.87 7.16 20.57
CA ALA A 259 -0.68 8.25 21.52
C ALA A 259 0.79 8.70 21.60
N ALA A 260 1.73 7.75 21.70
CA ALA A 260 3.16 8.03 21.68
C ALA A 260 3.59 8.70 20.38
N ALA A 261 3.05 8.23 19.25
CA ALA A 261 3.29 8.84 17.96
C ALA A 261 2.74 10.28 17.87
N LEU A 262 1.56 10.55 18.42
CA LEU A 262 0.99 11.90 18.39
C LEU A 262 1.70 12.86 19.35
N SER A 263 2.11 12.40 20.53
CA SER A 263 2.72 13.26 21.56
C SER A 263 4.15 13.68 21.25
N THR A 264 4.89 12.87 20.47
CA THR A 264 6.28 13.14 20.06
C THR A 264 6.36 14.00 18.80
N ARG A 265 5.22 14.42 18.26
CA ARG A 265 5.15 15.11 16.98
C ARG A 265 5.53 16.58 17.13
N ALA A 266 6.68 16.97 16.58
CA ALA A 266 7.02 18.37 16.37
C ALA A 266 6.22 18.96 15.18
N THR A 267 6.08 20.30 15.16
CA THR A 267 5.56 21.02 13.99
C THR A 267 6.59 20.91 12.86
N LYS A 268 6.13 20.57 11.64
CA LYS A 268 7.01 20.48 10.47
C LYS A 268 7.56 21.89 10.18
N GLY A 269 8.88 22.06 10.25
CA GLY A 269 9.55 23.26 9.76
C GLY A 269 9.73 23.17 8.25
N GLU A 270 9.53 24.29 7.54
CA GLU A 270 9.84 24.39 6.10
C GLU A 270 11.35 24.56 5.94
N ILE A 271 12.01 23.54 5.38
CA ILE A 271 13.41 23.61 4.94
C ILE A 271 13.44 23.25 3.46
N ASP A 272 14.26 23.98 2.71
CA ASP A 272 14.53 23.72 1.30
C ASP A 272 15.02 22.28 1.10
N HIS A 273 14.38 21.56 0.17
CA HIS A 273 14.72 20.18 -0.13
C HIS A 273 16.15 20.01 -0.66
N ALA A 274 16.70 20.99 -1.38
CA ALA A 274 18.10 20.93 -1.83
C ALA A 274 19.07 20.93 -0.64
N VAL A 275 18.76 21.71 0.40
CA VAL A 275 19.52 21.73 1.66
C VAL A 275 19.40 20.41 2.40
N LEU A 276 18.19 19.82 2.46
CA LEU A 276 17.97 18.51 3.06
C LEU A 276 18.71 17.39 2.31
N ALA A 277 18.65 17.38 0.99
CA ALA A 277 19.34 16.40 0.17
C ALA A 277 20.87 16.48 0.36
N ALA A 278 21.44 17.68 0.41
CA ALA A 278 22.86 17.88 0.71
C ALA A 278 23.21 17.33 2.10
N ARG A 279 22.42 17.67 3.12
CA ARG A 279 22.61 17.17 4.49
C ARG A 279 22.55 15.64 4.55
N TRP A 280 21.57 15.00 3.92
CA TRP A 280 21.48 13.54 3.94
C TRP A 280 22.69 12.87 3.31
N ARG A 281 23.26 13.48 2.26
CA ARG A 281 24.46 12.96 1.60
C ARG A 281 25.69 13.11 2.48
N ASP A 282 25.81 14.21 3.24
CA ASP A 282 26.91 14.40 4.19
C ASP A 282 26.79 13.48 5.42
N ASP A 283 25.58 13.30 5.95
CA ASP A 283 25.28 12.34 7.01
C ASP A 283 25.64 10.91 6.55
N ALA A 284 25.24 10.52 5.33
CA ALA A 284 25.60 9.24 4.73
C ALA A 284 27.13 9.03 4.67
N ARG A 285 27.89 10.02 4.20
CA ARG A 285 29.35 9.96 4.13
C ARG A 285 29.98 9.80 5.52
N THR A 286 29.44 10.50 6.52
CA THR A 286 29.89 10.40 7.91
C THR A 286 29.70 8.99 8.48
N LEU A 287 28.66 8.28 8.02
CA LEU A 287 28.40 6.88 8.36
C LEU A 287 29.22 5.87 7.52
N GLY A 288 30.12 6.35 6.66
CA GLY A 288 30.90 5.50 5.75
C GLY A 288 30.10 4.92 4.58
N TYR A 289 28.92 5.47 4.29
CA TYR A 289 28.10 5.07 3.15
C TYR A 289 28.29 6.06 2.00
N ASP A 290 28.69 5.57 0.83
CA ASP A 290 28.90 6.39 -0.35
C ASP A 290 27.56 6.74 -1.03
N PRO A 291 27.08 7.99 -0.97
CA PRO A 291 25.86 8.40 -1.66
C PRO A 291 26.06 8.52 -3.18
N ASP A 292 27.29 8.56 -3.67
CA ASP A 292 27.67 8.68 -5.08
C ASP A 292 27.92 7.33 -5.76
N ARG A 293 27.72 6.22 -5.03
CA ARG A 293 27.87 4.87 -5.59
C ARG A 293 27.01 4.69 -6.85
N ALA A 294 27.56 3.98 -7.83
CA ALA A 294 26.81 3.63 -9.02
C ALA A 294 25.56 2.83 -8.66
N ALA A 295 24.43 3.22 -9.26
CA ALA A 295 23.21 2.44 -9.15
C ALA A 295 23.39 1.07 -9.82
N PRO A 296 22.76 0.00 -9.29
CA PRO A 296 22.90 -1.32 -9.88
C PRO A 296 22.39 -1.34 -11.32
N ALA A 297 23.02 -2.18 -12.13
CA ALA A 297 22.59 -2.43 -13.50
C ALA A 297 21.29 -3.24 -13.47
N PRO A 298 20.29 -2.89 -14.31
CA PRO A 298 19.06 -3.67 -14.39
C PRO A 298 19.35 -5.15 -14.67
N ALA A 299 18.74 -6.01 -13.86
CA ALA A 299 18.84 -7.46 -13.98
C ALA A 299 17.42 -8.01 -14.15
N TRP A 300 17.05 -8.28 -15.40
CA TRP A 300 15.77 -8.92 -15.69
C TRP A 300 15.86 -10.38 -15.26
N PRO A 301 15.04 -10.82 -14.30
CA PRO A 301 15.08 -12.21 -13.88
C PRO A 301 14.66 -13.09 -15.05
N ASP A 302 15.34 -14.22 -15.24
CA ASP A 302 15.00 -15.23 -16.23
C ASP A 302 13.51 -15.63 -16.09
N PRO A 303 12.70 -15.56 -17.16
CA PRO A 303 11.29 -15.93 -17.10
C PRO A 303 11.03 -17.32 -16.52
N GLU A 304 11.91 -18.28 -16.79
CA GLU A 304 11.79 -19.62 -16.23
C GLU A 304 12.05 -19.62 -14.71
N ALA A 305 13.09 -18.93 -14.26
CA ALA A 305 13.35 -18.74 -12.83
C ALA A 305 12.16 -18.08 -12.10
N ARG A 306 11.49 -17.09 -12.72
CA ARG A 306 10.28 -16.45 -12.15
C ARG A 306 9.11 -17.42 -12.06
N ARG A 307 8.89 -18.21 -13.10
CA ARG A 307 7.86 -19.26 -13.12
C ARG A 307 8.09 -20.30 -12.03
N VAL A 308 9.33 -20.77 -11.88
CA VAL A 308 9.72 -21.71 -10.82
C VAL A 308 9.50 -21.10 -9.44
N ALA A 309 9.88 -19.83 -9.24
CA ALA A 309 9.64 -19.13 -7.97
C ALA A 309 8.15 -18.96 -7.67
N ALA A 310 7.32 -18.66 -8.67
CA ALA A 310 5.87 -18.57 -8.52
C ALA A 310 5.26 -19.91 -8.09
N SER A 311 5.61 -21.01 -8.78
CA SER A 311 5.15 -22.35 -8.41
C SER A 311 5.61 -22.74 -7.00
N ALA A 312 6.86 -22.48 -6.63
CA ALA A 312 7.35 -22.76 -5.29
C ALA A 312 6.61 -21.95 -4.21
N ALA A 313 6.33 -20.67 -4.47
CA ALA A 313 5.60 -19.81 -3.55
C ALA A 313 4.15 -20.26 -3.35
N VAL A 314 3.46 -20.68 -4.43
CA VAL A 314 2.09 -21.21 -4.34
C VAL A 314 2.04 -22.52 -3.56
N LYS A 315 3.03 -23.40 -3.75
CA LYS A 315 3.14 -24.65 -2.96
C LYS A 315 3.32 -24.37 -1.48
N GLN A 316 4.29 -23.54 -1.11
CA GLN A 316 4.52 -23.14 0.28
C GLN A 316 3.29 -22.46 0.90
N ALA A 317 2.62 -21.58 0.15
CA ALA A 317 1.39 -20.94 0.60
C ALA A 317 0.26 -21.96 0.83
N SER A 318 0.12 -22.95 -0.05
CA SER A 318 -0.90 -23.98 0.08
C SER A 318 -0.67 -24.91 1.26
N GLU A 319 0.59 -25.27 1.54
CA GLU A 319 1.00 -26.04 2.71
C GLU A 319 0.74 -25.23 3.99
N HIS A 320 1.20 -23.98 4.04
CA HIS A 320 1.01 -23.10 5.19
C HIS A 320 -0.47 -22.87 5.54
N LEU A 321 -1.31 -22.63 4.53
CA LEU A 321 -2.76 -22.50 4.74
C LEU A 321 -3.39 -23.83 5.15
N GLY A 322 -2.91 -24.93 4.57
CA GLY A 322 -3.35 -26.30 4.86
C GLY A 322 -3.11 -26.76 6.30
N GLU A 323 -2.11 -26.21 7.00
CA GLU A 323 -1.84 -26.50 8.42
C GLU A 323 -3.02 -26.17 9.34
N ARG A 324 -3.83 -25.16 8.97
CA ARG A 324 -4.92 -24.64 9.81
C ARG A 324 -6.29 -24.85 9.19
N ASP A 325 -6.36 -24.78 7.86
CA ASP A 325 -7.61 -24.81 7.11
C ASP A 325 -7.58 -25.95 6.09
N ALA A 326 -8.49 -26.91 6.22
CA ALA A 326 -8.61 -27.99 5.22
C ALA A 326 -9.02 -27.50 3.82
N ARG A 327 -9.62 -26.30 3.74
CA ARG A 327 -9.91 -25.60 2.49
C ARG A 327 -9.72 -24.12 2.72
N PHE A 328 -9.03 -23.45 1.80
CA PHE A 328 -8.70 -22.04 1.90
C PHE A 328 -9.17 -21.29 0.66
N SER A 329 -9.41 -19.99 0.79
CA SER A 329 -9.92 -19.19 -0.33
C SER A 329 -8.83 -18.87 -1.35
N ALA A 330 -9.21 -18.71 -2.63
CA ALA A 330 -8.30 -18.24 -3.68
C ALA A 330 -7.60 -16.92 -3.29
N ARG A 331 -8.32 -16.05 -2.57
CA ARG A 331 -7.83 -14.77 -2.05
C ARG A 331 -6.70 -14.97 -1.04
N SER A 332 -6.89 -15.88 -0.07
CA SER A 332 -5.86 -16.22 0.92
C SER A 332 -4.64 -16.84 0.24
N LEU A 333 -4.86 -17.75 -0.72
CA LEU A 333 -3.77 -18.40 -1.46
C LEU A 333 -2.93 -17.38 -2.23
N GLU A 334 -3.56 -16.47 -3.00
CA GLU A 334 -2.82 -15.43 -3.73
C GLU A 334 -2.08 -14.49 -2.76
N HIS A 335 -2.70 -14.13 -1.63
CA HIS A 335 -2.07 -13.27 -0.62
C HIS A 335 -0.82 -13.91 -0.02
N GLU A 336 -0.92 -15.13 0.51
CA GLU A 336 0.22 -15.84 1.12
C GLU A 336 1.29 -16.15 0.07
N SER A 337 0.90 -16.52 -1.15
CA SER A 337 1.85 -16.75 -2.26
C SER A 337 2.70 -15.51 -2.55
N ARG A 338 2.14 -14.29 -2.47
CA ARG A 338 2.92 -13.05 -2.63
C ARG A 338 3.96 -12.87 -1.53
N LEU A 339 3.61 -13.25 -0.30
CA LEU A 339 4.53 -13.17 0.85
C LEU A 339 5.68 -14.17 0.69
N PHE A 340 5.40 -15.42 0.29
CA PHE A 340 6.43 -16.43 0.02
C PHE A 340 7.26 -16.13 -1.23
N ALA A 341 6.65 -15.56 -2.27
CA ALA A 341 7.35 -15.20 -3.50
C ALA A 341 8.42 -14.13 -3.28
N GLN A 342 8.26 -13.26 -2.28
CA GLN A 342 9.33 -12.33 -1.88
C GLN A 342 9.84 -11.46 -3.04
N GLY A 343 8.94 -11.06 -3.94
CA GLY A 343 9.23 -10.27 -5.14
C GLY A 343 9.95 -11.03 -6.27
N ARG A 344 10.17 -12.34 -6.15
CA ARG A 344 10.76 -13.19 -7.20
C ARG A 344 9.76 -13.58 -8.29
N ALA A 345 8.46 -13.43 -7.99
CA ALA A 345 7.37 -13.57 -8.93
C ALA A 345 6.35 -12.45 -8.70
N ASP A 346 5.69 -12.00 -9.77
CA ASP A 346 4.62 -11.02 -9.71
C ASP A 346 3.24 -11.69 -9.58
N GLY A 347 2.21 -10.86 -9.40
CA GLY A 347 0.84 -11.37 -9.23
C GLY A 347 0.30 -12.15 -10.44
N SER A 348 0.74 -11.83 -11.67
CA SER A 348 0.30 -12.55 -12.87
C SER A 348 0.91 -13.94 -12.94
N GLU A 349 2.18 -14.06 -12.57
CA GLU A 349 2.90 -15.33 -12.51
C GLU A 349 2.37 -16.22 -11.39
N ILE A 350 2.05 -15.65 -10.22
CA ILE A 350 1.39 -16.37 -9.13
C ILE A 350 0.04 -16.94 -9.58
N ARG A 351 -0.80 -16.14 -10.26
CA ARG A 351 -2.09 -16.63 -10.77
C ARG A 351 -1.92 -17.70 -11.84
N ALA A 352 -0.92 -17.58 -12.71
CA ALA A 352 -0.58 -18.60 -13.69
C ALA A 352 -0.10 -19.90 -13.01
N ALA A 353 0.70 -19.80 -11.95
CA ALA A 353 1.16 -20.94 -11.17
C ALA A 353 0.02 -21.66 -10.43
N ILE A 354 -0.94 -20.92 -9.86
CA ILE A 354 -2.16 -21.51 -9.27
C ILE A 354 -2.92 -22.31 -10.34
N ALA A 355 -3.10 -21.76 -11.54
CA ALA A 355 -3.79 -22.45 -12.64
C ALA A 355 -3.04 -23.71 -13.10
N ASP A 356 -1.72 -23.64 -13.25
CA ASP A 356 -0.87 -24.77 -13.67
C ASP A 356 -0.87 -25.89 -12.62
N LEU A 357 -0.73 -25.57 -11.33
CA LEU A 357 -0.80 -26.55 -10.24
C LEU A 357 -2.19 -27.18 -10.11
N THR A 358 -3.25 -26.40 -10.41
CA THR A 358 -4.62 -26.93 -10.47
C THR A 358 -4.77 -27.92 -11.64
N ALA A 359 -4.25 -27.58 -12.82
CA ALA A 359 -4.31 -28.45 -14.00
C ALA A 359 -3.53 -29.77 -13.82
N ARG A 360 -2.49 -29.76 -12.98
CA ARG A 360 -1.70 -30.95 -12.63
C ARG A 360 -2.30 -31.79 -11.50
N GLY A 361 -3.38 -31.32 -10.87
CA GLY A 361 -4.01 -31.99 -9.72
C GLY A 361 -3.24 -31.84 -8.40
N GLU A 362 -2.22 -30.99 -8.35
CA GLU A 362 -1.48 -30.69 -7.10
C GLU A 362 -2.29 -29.74 -6.18
N LEU A 363 -3.14 -28.91 -6.78
CA LEU A 363 -4.18 -28.15 -6.10
C LEU A 363 -5.56 -28.57 -6.61
N GLU A 364 -6.51 -28.76 -5.70
CA GLU A 364 -7.88 -29.08 -6.08
C GLU A 364 -8.84 -27.96 -5.74
N GLU A 365 -9.63 -27.54 -6.74
CA GLU A 365 -10.67 -26.55 -6.55
C GLU A 365 -11.77 -27.10 -5.62
N ARG A 366 -12.18 -26.28 -4.66
CA ARG A 366 -13.25 -26.58 -3.71
C ARG A 366 -14.09 -25.34 -3.44
N ALA A 367 -15.38 -25.57 -3.23
CA ALA A 367 -16.26 -24.55 -2.68
C ALA A 367 -15.87 -24.23 -1.24
N VAL A 368 -15.68 -22.94 -0.95
CA VAL A 368 -15.39 -22.42 0.40
C VAL A 368 -16.32 -21.27 0.74
N GLN A 369 -16.58 -21.07 2.04
CA GLN A 369 -17.29 -19.89 2.51
C GLN A 369 -16.36 -18.69 2.41
N VAL A 370 -16.69 -17.74 1.56
CA VAL A 370 -16.03 -16.44 1.46
C VAL A 370 -16.91 -15.35 2.05
N ARG A 371 -16.27 -14.30 2.56
CA ARG A 371 -16.98 -13.12 3.04
C ARG A 371 -17.17 -12.13 1.90
N ALA A 372 -18.43 -11.87 1.55
CA ALA A 372 -18.80 -10.81 0.63
C ALA A 372 -18.96 -9.47 1.35
N ALA A 373 -19.12 -8.41 0.55
CA ALA A 373 -19.38 -7.06 1.02
C ALA A 373 -20.55 -7.01 2.03
N GLY A 374 -20.40 -6.21 3.09
CA GLY A 374 -21.39 -6.15 4.17
C GLY A 374 -21.31 -7.30 5.18
N GLY A 375 -20.37 -8.23 5.00
CA GLY A 375 -20.16 -9.35 5.90
C GLY A 375 -21.06 -10.55 5.67
N ARG A 376 -21.73 -10.60 4.53
CA ARG A 376 -22.49 -11.78 4.10
C ARG A 376 -21.51 -12.92 3.80
N ARG A 377 -21.95 -14.15 4.02
CA ARG A 377 -21.21 -15.35 3.62
C ARG A 377 -21.75 -15.84 2.30
N GLU A 378 -20.87 -16.07 1.35
CA GLU A 378 -21.20 -16.60 0.03
C GLU A 378 -20.28 -17.78 -0.27
N ILE A 379 -20.68 -18.63 -1.21
CA ILE A 379 -19.81 -19.71 -1.68
C ILE A 379 -18.93 -19.14 -2.78
N GLY A 380 -17.62 -19.25 -2.57
CA GLY A 380 -16.61 -18.81 -3.52
C GLY A 380 -15.66 -19.95 -3.89
N VAL A 381 -14.78 -19.63 -4.83
CA VAL A 381 -13.69 -20.51 -5.24
C VAL A 381 -12.62 -20.55 -4.14
N GLY A 382 -12.25 -21.76 -3.76
CA GLY A 382 -11.14 -22.05 -2.88
C GLY A 382 -10.40 -23.28 -3.35
N PHE A 383 -9.40 -23.66 -2.57
CA PHE A 383 -8.49 -24.74 -2.90
C PHE A 383 -8.23 -25.61 -1.67
N THR A 384 -7.77 -26.82 -1.92
CA THR A 384 -7.18 -27.73 -0.95
C THR A 384 -5.96 -28.41 -1.60
N THR A 385 -5.08 -28.95 -0.78
CA THR A 385 -3.93 -29.74 -1.25
C THR A 385 -4.31 -31.22 -1.35
N HIS A 386 -3.59 -31.97 -2.18
CA HIS A 386 -3.82 -33.43 -2.29
C HIS A 386 -3.68 -34.14 -0.94
N ALA A 387 -2.63 -33.80 -0.17
CA ALA A 387 -2.43 -34.32 1.18
C ALA A 387 -3.62 -34.04 2.12
N GLY A 388 -4.24 -32.86 2.02
CA GLY A 388 -5.43 -32.51 2.81
C GLY A 388 -6.69 -33.30 2.46
N ILE A 389 -6.69 -34.02 1.33
CA ILE A 389 -7.76 -34.94 0.93
C ILE A 389 -7.48 -36.35 1.47
N GLU A 390 -6.24 -36.83 1.38
CA GLU A 390 -5.84 -38.18 1.83
C GLU A 390 -6.01 -38.37 3.35
N ASP A 391 -5.70 -37.35 4.15
CA ASP A 391 -5.86 -37.33 5.62
C ASP A 391 -7.33 -37.41 6.10
N ARG A 392 -8.31 -37.39 5.18
CA ARG A 392 -9.75 -37.44 5.50
C ARG A 392 -10.44 -38.75 5.08
N THR A 393 -9.67 -39.68 4.54
CA THR A 393 -10.16 -41.00 4.10
C THR A 393 -9.93 -42.14 5.11
N GLU A 394 -9.36 -41.83 6.28
CA GLU A 394 -9.38 -42.67 7.49
C GLU A 394 -10.37 -42.09 8.52
#